data_AF-A0A7J4DGZ4-F1
#
_entry.id   AF-A0A7J4DGZ4-F1
#
_cell.length_a   1.000
_cell.length_b   1.000
_cell.length_c   1.000
_cell.angle_alpha   90.00
_cell.angle_beta   90.00
_cell.angle_gamma   90.00
#
_symmetry.space_group_name_H-M   'P 1'
#
loop_
_entity.id
_entity.type
_entity.pdbx_description
1 polymer ?
#
loop_
_entity_poly.entity_id
_entity_poly.type
_entity_poly.pdbx_seq_one_letter_code
_entity_poly.pdbx_strand_id
1 'polypeptide(L)'
;MSSIFTVIDAETAVLILPELIMLAGVLTMILIPNLGDATMRIPLTTTRVPILFGGTRFATTSNPKMPNQIALATFGLALASAFLFLGN
;
A
#
# COMPACT_ATOMS: atom_id res chain seq x y z
N MET A 1 -28.90 -0.75 -2.64
CA MET A 1 -27.75 0.06 -2.20
C MET A 1 -26.57 -0.31 -3.09
N SER A 2 -26.16 0.56 -4.01
CA SER A 2 -25.00 0.28 -4.87
C SER A 2 -23.73 0.53 -4.06
N SER A 3 -22.93 -0.52 -3.86
CA SER A 3 -21.56 -0.37 -3.37
C SER A 3 -20.73 0.24 -4.51
N ILE A 4 -19.85 1.19 -4.19
CA ILE A 4 -18.91 1.83 -5.14
C ILE A 4 -18.16 0.81 -6.03
N PHE A 5 -17.97 -0.41 -5.54
CA PHE A 5 -17.32 -1.50 -6.26
C PHE A 5 -18.14 -2.11 -7.41
N THR A 6 -19.45 -1.88 -7.52
CA THR A 6 -20.27 -2.42 -8.63
C THR A 6 -20.31 -1.51 -9.87
N VAL A 7 -19.62 -0.36 -9.84
CA VAL A 7 -19.67 0.65 -10.91
C VAL A 7 -18.54 0.48 -11.93
N ILE A 8 -17.44 -0.18 -11.55
CA ILE A 8 -16.29 -0.42 -12.44
C ILE A 8 -16.48 -1.80 -13.06
N ASP A 9 -16.68 -1.86 -14.38
CA ASP A 9 -16.68 -3.13 -15.10
C ASP A 9 -15.26 -3.72 -15.18
N ALA A 10 -15.17 -5.02 -15.43
CA ALA A 10 -13.88 -5.71 -15.46
C ALA A 10 -12.98 -5.23 -16.60
N GLU A 11 -13.55 -4.74 -17.69
CA GLU A 11 -12.82 -4.29 -18.88
C GLU A 11 -12.13 -2.94 -18.64
N THR A 12 -12.86 -1.99 -18.05
CA THR A 12 -12.36 -0.70 -17.58
C THR A 12 -11.31 -0.89 -16.49
N ALA A 13 -11.52 -1.83 -15.55
CA ALA A 13 -10.53 -2.12 -14.51
C ALA A 13 -9.19 -2.60 -15.07
N VAL A 14 -9.22 -3.35 -16.18
CA VAL A 14 -8.03 -3.87 -16.86
C VAL A 14 -7.35 -2.74 -17.65
N LEU A 15 -8.10 -1.82 -18.27
CA LEU A 15 -7.56 -0.63 -18.94
C LEU A 15 -6.82 0.34 -18.00
N ILE A 16 -7.30 0.52 -16.76
CA ILE A 16 -6.68 1.42 -15.76
C ILE A 16 -5.72 0.70 -14.80
N LEU A 17 -5.32 -0.52 -15.14
CA LEU A 17 -4.52 -1.38 -14.28
C LEU A 17 -3.14 -0.77 -13.91
N PRO A 18 -2.40 -0.11 -14.82
CA PRO A 18 -1.16 0.58 -14.47
C PRO A 18 -1.36 1.67 -13.40
N GLU A 19 -2.45 2.45 -13.49
CA GLU A 19 -2.82 3.49 -12.54
C GLU A 19 -3.19 2.92 -11.17
N LEU A 20 -3.90 1.80 -11.14
CA LEU A 20 -4.23 1.09 -9.90
C LEU A 20 -2.98 0.54 -9.21
N ILE A 21 -2.04 -0.01 -9.98
CA ILE A 21 -0.74 -0.47 -9.44
C ILE A 21 0.04 0.71 -8.86
N MET A 22 0.12 1.82 -9.58
CA MET A 22 0.74 3.06 -9.10
C MET A 22 0.12 3.55 -7.79
N LEU A 23 -1.21 3.62 -7.72
CA LEU A 23 -1.95 4.03 -6.52
C LEU A 23 -1.65 3.11 -5.34
N ALA A 24 -1.73 1.79 -5.57
CA ALA A 24 -1.43 0.79 -4.55
C ALA A 24 0.04 0.89 -4.09
N GLY A 25 0.97 1.16 -4.98
CA GLY A 25 2.38 1.33 -4.66
C GLY A 25 2.67 2.58 -3.81
N VAL A 26 2.00 3.71 -4.08
CA VAL A 26 2.10 4.91 -3.22
C VAL A 26 1.56 4.61 -1.82
N LEU A 27 0.40 3.97 -1.72
CA LEU A 27 -0.15 3.55 -0.43
C LEU A 27 0.81 2.61 0.31
N THR A 28 1.36 1.63 -0.39
CA THR A 28 2.32 0.67 0.16
C THR A 28 3.59 1.37 0.66
N MET A 29 4.09 2.36 -0.08
CA MET A 29 5.26 3.16 0.27
C MET A 29 5.03 4.05 1.49
N ILE A 30 3.78 4.40 1.80
CA ILE A 30 3.41 5.13 3.02
C ILE A 30 3.21 4.16 4.18
N LEU A 31 2.48 3.06 3.97
CA LEU A 31 2.08 2.17 5.05
C LEU A 31 3.25 1.30 5.52
N ILE A 32 3.91 0.56 4.62
CA ILE A 32 4.94 -0.42 4.99
C ILE A 32 6.08 0.17 5.83
N PRO A 33 6.79 1.24 5.41
CA PRO A 33 7.92 1.75 6.18
C PRO A 33 7.49 2.44 7.49
N ASN A 34 6.20 2.77 7.64
CA ASN A 34 5.64 3.41 8.84
C ASN A 34 5.00 2.40 9.81
N LEU A 35 4.99 1.10 9.49
CA LEU A 35 4.59 0.05 10.42
C LEU A 35 5.61 -0.07 11.56
N GLY A 36 5.11 -0.12 12.79
CA GLY A 36 5.93 -0.25 14.00
C GLY A 36 5.10 -0.57 15.24
N ASP A 37 5.77 -0.75 16.38
CA ASP A 37 5.15 -1.16 17.64
C ASP A 37 4.58 0.04 18.42
N ALA A 38 3.67 0.76 17.79
CA ALA A 38 2.92 1.83 18.45
C ALA A 38 1.82 1.24 19.34
N THR A 39 1.77 1.67 20.60
CA THR A 39 0.69 1.34 21.53
C THR A 39 0.02 2.60 22.07
N MET A 40 -1.31 2.64 22.04
CA MET A 40 -2.11 3.66 22.69
C MET A 40 -2.59 3.15 24.04
N ARG A 41 -2.55 4.01 25.06
CA ARG A 41 -3.18 3.74 26.35
C ARG A 41 -4.64 4.18 26.28
N ILE A 42 -5.56 3.32 26.71
CA ILE A 42 -6.93 3.74 26.98
C ILE A 42 -6.91 4.47 28.33
N PRO A 43 -7.31 5.75 28.39
CA PRO A 43 -7.32 6.51 29.64
C PRO A 43 -8.19 5.79 30.69
N LEU A 44 -7.79 5.88 31.96
CA LEU A 44 -8.43 5.22 33.10
C LEU A 44 -8.29 3.69 33.13
N THR A 45 -7.43 3.09 32.30
CA THR A 45 -7.13 1.65 32.31
C THR A 45 -5.62 1.37 32.20
N THR A 46 -5.18 0.19 32.61
CA THR A 46 -3.82 -0.33 32.35
C THR A 46 -3.67 -0.97 30.98
N THR A 47 -4.76 -1.16 30.24
CA THR A 47 -4.76 -1.81 28.93
C THR A 47 -4.12 -0.92 27.85
N ARG A 48 -3.20 -1.51 27.08
CA ARG A 48 -2.56 -0.90 25.91
C ARG A 48 -3.08 -1.56 24.65
N VAL A 49 -3.55 -0.75 23.70
CA VAL A 49 -4.04 -1.22 22.40
C VAL A 49 -2.96 -0.96 21.34
N PRO A 50 -2.57 -1.96 20.54
CA PRO A 50 -1.63 -1.75 19.45
C PRO A 50 -2.28 -0.97 18.30
N ILE A 51 -1.61 0.09 17.85
CA ILE A 51 -2.02 0.92 16.71
C ILE A 51 -1.24 0.52 15.45
N LEU A 52 -0.13 -0.22 15.60
CA LEU A 52 0.74 -0.76 14.53
C LEU A 52 1.32 0.27 13.53
N PHE A 53 1.04 1.57 13.71
CA PHE A 53 1.56 2.69 12.94
C PHE A 53 2.39 3.62 13.83
N GLY A 54 3.68 3.75 13.53
CA GLY A 54 4.63 4.54 14.32
C GLY A 54 5.29 3.76 15.48
N GLY A 55 5.87 4.48 16.45
CA GLY A 55 6.64 3.87 17.53
C GLY A 55 8.02 3.36 17.08
N THR A 56 8.49 2.26 17.67
CA THR A 56 9.72 1.59 17.22
C THR A 56 9.43 0.77 15.97
N ARG A 57 10.12 1.08 14.87
CA ARG A 57 9.98 0.36 13.59
C ARG A 57 10.35 -1.11 13.77
N PHE A 58 9.60 -2.01 13.13
CA PHE A 58 9.96 -3.44 13.09
C PHE A 58 11.28 -3.63 12.33
N ALA A 59 12.04 -4.69 12.66
CA ALA A 59 13.33 -4.98 12.00
C ALA A 59 13.19 -5.12 10.46
N THR A 60 12.02 -5.57 9.99
CA THR A 60 11.70 -5.74 8.58
C THR A 60 11.39 -4.43 7.86
N THR A 61 10.84 -3.43 8.56
CA THR A 61 10.43 -2.12 8.00
C THR A 61 11.40 -0.99 8.35
N SER A 62 12.45 -1.28 9.12
CA SER A 62 13.45 -0.30 9.59
C SER A 62 14.48 0.10 8.54
N ASN A 63 14.61 -0.65 7.44
CA ASN A 63 15.60 -0.36 6.40
C ASN A 63 15.24 0.98 5.70
N PRO A 64 16.14 1.98 5.73
CA PRO A 64 15.87 3.30 5.15
C PRO A 64 15.67 3.28 3.63
N LYS A 65 16.06 2.20 2.94
CA LYS A 65 15.91 2.02 1.49
C LYS A 65 14.55 1.43 1.09
N MET A 66 13.72 1.00 2.05
CA MET A 66 12.42 0.35 1.79
C MET A 66 11.49 1.17 0.88
N PRO A 67 11.31 2.48 1.06
CA PRO A 67 10.44 3.27 0.18
C PRO A 67 10.89 3.22 -1.28
N ASN A 68 12.21 3.31 -1.52
CA ASN A 68 12.77 3.26 -2.86
C ASN A 68 12.62 1.87 -3.52
N GLN A 69 12.75 0.80 -2.74
CA GLN A 69 12.53 -0.57 -3.24
C GLN A 69 11.06 -0.80 -3.63
N ILE A 70 10.13 -0.30 -2.83
CA ILE A 70 8.69 -0.34 -3.13
C ILE A 70 8.39 0.46 -4.40
N ALA A 71 8.96 1.66 -4.53
CA ALA A 71 8.79 2.49 -5.72
C ALA A 71 9.30 1.78 -6.98
N LEU A 72 10.52 1.23 -6.94
CA LEU A 72 11.11 0.52 -8.08
C LEU A 72 10.26 -0.70 -8.50
N ALA A 73 9.80 -1.49 -7.54
CA ALA A 73 8.92 -2.62 -7.81
C ALA A 73 7.58 -2.16 -8.41
N THR A 74 6.99 -1.10 -7.85
CA THR A 74 5.72 -0.54 -8.34
C THR A 74 5.85 -0.05 -9.78
N PHE A 75 6.86 0.79 -10.06
CA PHE A 75 7.07 1.31 -11.40
C PHE A 75 7.39 0.19 -12.41
N GLY A 76 8.17 -0.82 -12.01
CA GLY A 76 8.45 -1.98 -12.84
C GLY A 76 7.19 -2.78 -13.18
N LEU A 77 6.32 -3.02 -12.19
CA LEU A 77 5.05 -3.72 -12.39
C LEU A 77 4.05 -2.92 -13.23
N ALA A 78 3.92 -1.62 -12.96
CA ALA A 78 3.05 -0.74 -13.75
C ALA A 78 3.52 -0.68 -15.20
N LEU A 79 4.83 -0.53 -15.43
CA LEU A 79 5.41 -0.53 -16.77
C LEU A 79 5.19 -1.88 -17.48
N ALA A 80 5.42 -3.00 -16.81
CA ALA A 80 5.17 -4.33 -17.36
C ALA A 80 3.69 -4.52 -17.74
N SER A 81 2.76 -4.05 -16.90
CA SER A 81 1.33 -4.12 -17.20
C SER A 81 0.93 -3.24 -18.39
N ALA A 82 1.52 -2.05 -18.52
CA ALA A 82 1.27 -1.16 -19.65
C ALA A 82 1.79 -1.78 -20.97
N PHE A 83 2.98 -2.39 -20.97
CA PHE A 83 3.52 -3.08 -22.14
C PHE A 83 2.70 -4.31 -22.54
N LEU A 84 2.18 -5.06 -21.56
CA LEU A 84 1.28 -6.19 -21.83
C LEU A 84 0.04 -5.70 -22.59
N PHE A 85 -0.50 -4.54 -22.21
CA PHE A 85 -1.63 -3.93 -22.91
C PHE A 85 -1.31 -3.44 -24.31
N LEU A 86 -0.13 -2.88 -24.51
CA LEU A 86 0.31 -2.33 -25.79
C LEU A 86 0.66 -3.43 -26.80
N GLY A 87 0.98 -4.63 -26.31
CA GLY A 87 1.33 -5.80 -27.13
C GLY A 87 0.14 -6.70 -27.51
N ASN A 88 -1.07 -6.41 -27.02
CA ASN A 88 -2.32 -7.07 -27.40
C ASN A 88 -3.12 -6.21 -28.38
#